data_AF-J9E411-F1
#
_entry.id   AF-J9E411-F1
#
_cell.length_a   1.000
_cell.length_b   1.000
_cell.length_c   1.000
_cell.angle_alpha   90.00
_cell.angle_beta   90.00
_cell.angle_gamma   90.00
#
_symmetry.space_group_name_H-M   'P 1'
#
loop_
_entity.id
_entity.type
_entity.pdbx_description
1 polymer ?
#
loop_
_entity_poly.entity_id
_entity_poly.type
_entity_poly.pdbx_seq_one_letter_code
_entity_poly.pdbx_strand_id
1 'polypeptide(L)' 'MATVDNVLVRDVLKMERIGAHSHIRGLGLSANLEPERVSEGMVGQMEARRAAGIVVKMIQ' A
#
# COMPACT_ATOMS: atom_id res chain seq x y z
N MET A 1 11.20 -11.29 22.41
CA MET A 1 12.61 -10.85 22.46
C MET A 1 13.48 -12.01 22.03
N ALA A 2 13.96 -11.99 20.78
CA ALA A 2 14.91 -12.98 20.27
C ALA A 2 16.32 -12.38 20.36
N THR A 3 17.25 -13.11 20.99
CA THR A 3 18.68 -12.78 20.99
C THR A 3 19.31 -13.46 19.77
N VAL A 4 19.87 -12.68 18.85
CA VAL A 4 20.77 -13.18 17.81
C VAL A 4 22.13 -12.55 18.10
N ASP A 5 23.17 -13.38 18.25
CA ASP A 5 24.56 -12.95 18.44
C ASP A 5 24.81 -11.91 19.55
N ASN A 6 24.20 -12.09 20.73
CA ASN A 6 24.32 -11.16 21.87
C ASN A 6 23.85 -9.71 21.62
N VAL A 7 23.15 -9.45 20.50
CA VAL A 7 22.52 -8.16 20.23
C VAL A 7 21.05 -8.20 20.66
N LEU A 8 20.67 -7.27 21.53
CA LEU A 8 19.27 -7.02 21.87
C LEU A 8 18.57 -6.36 20.68
N VAL A 9 17.85 -7.16 19.88
CA VAL A 9 16.92 -6.65 18.87
C VAL A 9 15.77 -5.96 19.61
N ARG A 10 15.81 -4.63 19.65
CA ARG A 10 14.70 -3.81 20.13
C ARG A 10 13.83 -3.50 18.92
N ASP A 11 12.56 -3.89 18.99
CA ASP A 11 11.57 -3.40 18.05
C ASP A 11 11.47 -1.88 18.23
N VAL A 12 12.06 -1.13 17.29
CA VAL A 12 11.82 0.30 17.21
C VAL A 12 10.33 0.44 16.95
N LEU A 13 9.58 1.01 17.89
CA LEU A 13 8.21 1.44 17.66
C LEU A 13 8.26 2.41 16.48
N LYS A 14 7.96 1.92 15.27
CA LYS A 14 7.95 2.74 14.06
C LYS A 14 6.89 3.81 14.26
N MET A 15 7.33 5.05 14.44
CA MET A 15 6.43 6.19 14.45
C MET A 15 5.95 6.43 13.02
N GLU A 16 4.65 6.21 12.76
CA GLU A 16 4.03 6.59 11.50
C GLU A 16 4.05 8.12 11.38
N ARG A 17 4.66 8.65 10.31
CA ARG A 17 4.68 10.09 10.01
C ARG A 17 3.57 10.42 9.02
N ILE A 18 2.93 11.57 9.19
CA ILE A 18 1.97 12.09 8.20
C ILE A 18 2.79 12.67 7.04
N GLY A 19 2.54 12.16 5.83
CA GLY A 19 3.21 12.58 4.61
C GLY A 19 2.21 12.77 3.47
N ALA A 20 2.65 13.34 2.34
CA ALA A 20 1.76 13.63 1.22
C ALA A 20 0.96 12.40 0.74
N HIS A 21 1.54 11.20 0.82
CA HIS A 21 0.90 9.96 0.39
C HIS A 21 0.43 9.07 1.54
N SER A 22 0.45 9.54 2.80
CA SER A 22 0.07 8.72 3.95
C SER A 22 -1.42 8.36 4.01
N HIS A 23 -2.24 8.98 3.16
CA HIS A 23 -3.67 8.70 3.04
C HIS A 23 -4.00 7.62 2.00
N ILE A 24 -3.05 7.24 1.14
CA ILE A 24 -3.25 6.20 0.12
C ILE A 24 -3.03 4.84 0.77
N ARG A 25 -4.07 4.00 0.78
CA ARG A 25 -4.07 2.67 1.42
C ARG A 25 -4.09 1.52 0.40
N GLY A 26 -4.39 1.82 -0.85
CA GLY A 26 -4.41 0.86 -1.95
C GLY A 26 -4.80 1.51 -3.28
N LEU A 27 -4.92 0.69 -4.33
CA LEU A 27 -5.35 1.16 -5.66
C LEU A 27 -6.87 1.35 -5.78
N GLY A 28 -7.66 0.84 -4.82
CA GLY A 28 -9.13 0.95 -4.80
C GLY A 28 -9.79 0.27 -6.00
N LEU A 29 -9.39 -0.97 -6.28
CA LEU A 29 -9.89 -1.77 -7.39
C LEU A 29 -10.89 -2.82 -6.89
N SER A 30 -11.93 -3.06 -7.68
CA SER A 30 -12.83 -4.20 -7.51
C SER A 30 -12.16 -5.52 -7.93
N ALA A 31 -12.84 -6.64 -7.69
CA ALA A 31 -12.39 -7.97 -8.13
C ALA A 31 -12.18 -8.09 -9.65
N ASN A 32 -12.85 -7.24 -10.43
CA ASN A 32 -12.74 -7.21 -11.89
C ASN A 32 -11.64 -6.24 -12.39
N LEU A 33 -10.80 -5.71 -11.49
CA LEU A 33 -9.79 -4.68 -11.76
C LEU A 33 -10.36 -3.32 -12.18
N GLU A 34 -11.66 -3.07 -11.99
CA GLU A 34 -12.24 -1.74 -12.19
C GLU A 34 -12.01 -0.86 -10.96
N PRO A 35 -11.43 0.35 -11.13
CA PRO A 35 -11.34 1.32 -10.05
C PRO A 35 -12.69 1.96 -9.75
N GLU A 36 -12.95 2.20 -8.47
CA GLU A 36 -14.05 3.09 -8.05
C GLU A 36 -13.60 4.56 -8.12
N ARG A 37 -14.55 5.49 -8.35
CA ARG A 37 -14.26 6.92 -8.49
C ARG A 37 -13.51 7.50 -7.28
N VAL A 38 -13.87 7.04 -6.07
CA VAL A 38 -13.21 7.39 -4.80
C VAL A 38 -13.09 6.11 -3.99
N SER A 39 -11.87 5.65 -3.72
CA SER A 39 -11.62 4.44 -2.93
C SER A 39 -10.15 4.35 -2.50
N GLU A 40 -9.88 3.76 -1.33
CA GLU A 40 -8.52 3.50 -0.80
C GLU A 40 -7.59 4.73 -0.75
N GLY A 41 -8.15 5.92 -0.57
CA GLY A 41 -7.41 7.18 -0.55
C GLY A 41 -7.06 7.74 -1.94
N MET A 42 -7.54 7.10 -3.02
CA MET A 42 -7.40 7.60 -4.39
C MET A 42 -8.71 8.18 -4.92
N VAL A 43 -8.60 9.20 -5.78
CA VAL A 43 -9.72 9.85 -6.46
C VAL A 43 -9.44 9.97 -7.95
N GLY A 44 -10.34 9.47 -8.80
CA GLY A 44 -10.20 9.54 -10.25
C GLY A 44 -9.07 8.65 -10.79
N GLN A 45 -8.39 9.12 -11.84
CA GLN A 45 -7.28 8.42 -12.53
C GLN A 45 -7.62 6.97 -12.90
N MET A 46 -8.80 6.77 -13.51
CA MET A 46 -9.40 5.45 -13.71
C MET A 46 -8.51 4.53 -14.55
N GLU A 47 -8.04 5.00 -15.70
CA GLU A 47 -7.21 4.20 -16.60
C GLU A 47 -5.86 3.84 -15.98
N ALA A 48 -5.21 4.81 -15.33
CA ALA A 48 -3.92 4.60 -14.69
C ALA A 48 -4.01 3.60 -13.52
N ARG A 49 -5.06 3.70 -12.70
CA ARG A 49 -5.28 2.77 -11.57
C ARG A 49 -5.58 1.36 -12.05
N ARG A 50 -6.38 1.21 -13.13
CA ARG A 50 -6.64 -0.08 -13.77
C ARG A 50 -5.35 -0.70 -14.31
N ALA A 51 -4.54 0.08 -15.03
CA ALA A 51 -3.25 -0.36 -15.54
C ALA A 51 -2.30 -0.80 -14.41
N ALA A 52 -2.22 -0.02 -13.32
CA ALA A 52 -1.44 -0.39 -12.14
C ALA A 52 -1.92 -1.71 -11.51
N GLY A 53 -3.24 -1.94 -11.48
CA GLY A 53 -3.83 -3.20 -11.02
C GLY A 53 -3.40 -4.42 -11.85
N ILE A 54 -3.36 -4.27 -13.17
CA ILE A 54 -2.87 -5.31 -14.07
C ILE A 54 -1.40 -5.61 -13.77
N VAL A 55 -0.56 -4.59 -13.58
CA VAL A 55 0.86 -4.76 -13.23
C VAL A 55 1.02 -5.52 -11.91
N VAL A 56 0.27 -5.16 -10.87
CA VAL A 56 0.31 -5.89 -9.59
C VAL A 56 -0.05 -7.37 -9.79
N LYS A 57 -1.11 -7.67 -10.56
CA LYS A 57 -1.54 -9.05 -10.84
C LYS A 57 -0.53 -9.85 -11.64
N MET A 58 0.27 -9.22 -12.50
CA MET A 58 1.33 -9.90 -13.26
C MET A 58 2.53 -10.29 -12.39
N ILE A 59 2.75 -9.59 -11.28
CA ILE A 59 3.92 -9.81 -10.39
C ILE A 59 3.61 -10.84 -9.29
N GLN A 60 2.35 -10.92 -8.86
CA GLN A 60 1.87 -11.89 -7.86
C GLN A 60 1.89 -13.32 -8.38
#